data_AF-A0A5B1KVA9-F1
#
_entry.id   AF-A0A5B1KVA9-F1
#
_cell.length_a   1.000
_cell.length_b   1.000
_cell.length_c   1.000
_cell.angle_alpha   90.00
_cell.angle_beta   90.00
_cell.angle_gamma   90.00
#
_symmetry.space_group_name_H-M   'P 1'
#
loop_
_entity.id
_entity.type
_entity.pdbx_description
1 polymer ?
#
loop_
_entity_poly.entity_id
_entity_poly.type
_entity_poly.pdbx_seq_one_letter_code
_entity_poly.pdbx_strand_id
1 'polypeptide(L)' 'MRNLHIRKLCLNICVGESGDRLTRAAKVLEQLTRQQPVFPKARYTVRSFGIRRNEKIAVHCTVRGAKAEEILER' A
#
# COMPACT_ATOMS: atom_id res chain seq x y z
N MET A 1 0.77 -28.04 -17.00
CA MET A 1 -0.12 -26.93 -16.59
C MET A 1 -0.14 -26.66 -15.07
N ARG A 2 0.79 -27.19 -14.26
CA ARG A 2 0.88 -26.92 -12.81
C ARG A 2 2.10 -26.06 -12.45
N ASN A 3 2.51 -25.16 -13.34
CA ASN A 3 3.64 -24.30 -13.06
C ASN A 3 3.16 -23.15 -12.16
N LEU A 4 3.87 -22.93 -11.04
CA LEU A 4 3.62 -21.84 -10.11
C LEU A 4 4.09 -20.53 -10.74
N HIS A 5 3.24 -19.50 -10.69
CA HIS A 5 3.55 -18.16 -11.15
C HIS A 5 3.07 -17.15 -10.12
N ILE A 6 3.78 -16.03 -10.01
CA ILE A 6 3.38 -14.93 -9.13
C ILE A 6 2.24 -14.17 -9.81
N ARG A 7 1.02 -14.30 -9.27
CA ARG A 7 -0.17 -13.62 -9.83
C ARG A 7 -0.17 -12.13 -9.56
N LYS A 8 0.24 -11.73 -8.35
CA LYS A 8 0.35 -10.33 -7.93
C LYS A 8 1.16 -10.23 -6.64
N LEU A 9 1.80 -9.10 -6.46
CA LEU A 9 2.43 -8.66 -5.23
C LEU A 9 1.68 -7.42 -4.73
N CYS A 10 1.16 -7.47 -3.50
CA CYS A 10 0.49 -6.33 -2.88
C CYS A 10 1.40 -5.74 -1.82
N LEU A 11 1.83 -4.50 -2.01
CA LEU A 11 2.58 -3.73 -1.03
C LEU A 11 1.62 -2.84 -0.27
N ASN A 12 1.67 -2.88 1.07
CA ASN A 12 0.79 -2.10 1.93
C ASN A 12 1.59 -1.44 3.05
N ILE A 13 1.41 -0.13 3.22
CA ILE A 13 1.96 0.63 4.34
C ILE A 13 0.78 1.19 5.13
N CYS A 14 0.59 0.70 6.35
CA CYS A 14 -0.37 1.22 7.32
C CYS A 14 0.32 2.20 8.26
N VAL A 15 0.05 3.49 8.09
CA VAL A 15 0.65 4.54 8.92
C VAL A 15 -0.19 4.80 10.18
N GLY A 16 -1.51 4.59 10.09
CA GLY A 16 -2.42 4.69 11.25
C GLY A 16 -2.91 6.11 11.56
N GLU A 17 -2.44 7.11 10.82
CA GLU A 17 -2.85 8.52 10.92
C GLU A 17 -2.98 9.13 9.51
N SER A 18 -3.82 10.17 9.40
CA SER A 18 -3.85 11.01 8.21
C SER A 18 -2.80 12.12 8.28
N GLY A 19 -2.47 12.71 7.12
CA GLY A 19 -1.57 13.87 7.01
C GLY A 19 -0.25 13.57 6.30
N ASP A 20 0.80 14.30 6.68
CA ASP A 20 2.06 14.33 5.94
C ASP A 20 2.85 13.02 5.97
N ARG A 21 2.73 12.24 7.05
CA ARG A 21 3.38 10.92 7.11
C ARG A 21 2.82 9.99 6.04
N LEU A 22 1.51 10.05 5.80
CA LEU A 22 0.85 9.26 4.77
C LEU A 22 1.26 9.69 3.35
N THR A 23 1.36 11.00 3.09
CA THR A 23 1.79 11.49 1.77
C THR A 23 3.26 11.16 1.49
N ARG A 24 4.13 11.16 2.51
CA ARG A 24 5.52 10.67 2.39
C ARG A 24 5.57 9.18 2.12
N ALA A 25 4.78 8.36 2.83
CA ALA A 25 4.70 6.92 2.58
C ALA A 25 4.23 6.62 1.14
N ALA A 26 3.30 7.42 0.61
CA ALA A 26 2.85 7.30 -0.77
C ALA A 26 3.99 7.58 -1.77
N LYS A 27 4.80 8.64 -1.54
CA LYS A 27 5.97 8.93 -2.39
C LYS A 27 7.00 7.81 -2.37
N VAL A 28 7.23 7.19 -1.22
CA VAL A 28 8.14 6.03 -1.11
C VAL A 28 7.63 4.86 -1.94
N LEU A 29 6.34 4.53 -1.85
CA LEU A 29 5.73 3.47 -2.66
C LEU A 29 5.79 3.78 -4.15
N GLU A 30 5.55 5.03 -4.54
CA GLU A 30 5.62 5.47 -5.92
C GLU A 30 7.04 5.36 -6.49
N GLN A 31 8.07 5.71 -5.70
CA GLN A 31 9.46 5.56 -6.10
C GLN A 31 9.87 4.09 -6.25
N LEU A 32 9.41 3.22 -5.35
CA LEU A 32 9.71 1.78 -5.40
C LEU A 32 8.99 1.08 -6.56
N THR A 33 7.71 1.38 -6.78
CA THR A 33 6.88 0.61 -7.73
C THR A 33 6.72 1.28 -9.11
N ARG A 34 7.08 2.56 -9.23
CA ARG A 34 6.80 3.43 -10.39
C ARG A 34 5.32 3.42 -10.79
N GLN A 35 4.43 3.31 -9.81
CA GLN A 35 2.98 3.32 -9.98
C GLN A 35 2.35 4.26 -8.96
N GLN A 36 1.24 4.89 -9.34
CA GLN A 36 0.48 5.71 -8.41
C GLN A 36 -0.21 4.81 -7.37
N PRO A 37 0.06 4.98 -6.07
CA PRO A 37 -0.54 4.15 -5.05
C PRO A 37 -1.95 4.64 -4.67
N VAL A 38 -2.75 3.74 -4.10
CA VAL A 38 -4.14 4.00 -3.72
C VAL A 38 -4.27 4.21 -2.21
N PHE A 39 -5.06 5.22 -1.82
CA PHE A 39 -5.32 5.56 -0.42
C PHE A 39 -6.65 4.97 0.09
N PRO A 40 -6.64 3.85 0.83
CA PRO A 40 -7.80 3.32 1.50
C PRO A 40 -8.29 4.24 2.63
N LYS A 41 -9.60 4.17 2.87
CA LYS A 41 -10.28 4.89 3.95
C LYS A 41 -10.64 3.95 5.09
N ALA A 42 -10.58 4.43 6.32
CA ALA A 42 -10.98 3.71 7.51
C ALA A 42 -12.49 3.42 7.51
N ARG A 43 -12.89 2.18 7.81
CA ARG A 43 -14.30 1.76 7.85
C ARG A 43 -15.02 2.18 9.12
N TYR A 44 -14.31 2.19 10.25
CA TYR A 44 -14.84 2.45 11.58
C TYR A 44 -14.02 3.54 12.26
N THR A 45 -14.66 4.25 13.19
CA THR A 45 -13.97 5.13 14.14
C THR A 45 -13.50 4.28 15.31
N VAL A 46 -12.20 4.24 15.58
CA VAL A 46 -11.62 3.49 16.70
C VAL A 46 -10.80 4.46 17.56
N ARG A 47 -11.34 4.82 18.73
CA ARG A 47 -10.76 5.85 19.61
C ARG A 47 -9.39 5.46 20.16
N SER A 48 -9.17 4.19 20.47
CA SER A 48 -7.88 3.68 20.97
C SER A 48 -6.75 3.85 19.95
N PHE A 49 -7.07 3.85 18.65
CA PHE A 49 -6.11 4.05 17.57
C PHE A 49 -6.09 5.50 17.04
N GLY A 50 -6.92 6.39 17.57
CA GLY A 50 -7.01 7.77 17.10
C GLY A 50 -7.60 7.94 15.70
N ILE A 51 -8.22 6.90 15.12
CA ILE A 51 -8.70 6.89 13.73
C ILE A 51 -10.19 7.24 13.67
N ARG A 52 -10.57 8.11 12.72
CA ARG A 52 -11.97 8.41 12.39
C ARG A 52 -12.45 7.68 11.15
N ARG A 53 -13.76 7.41 11.06
CA ARG A 53 -14.38 6.86 9.84
C ARG A 53 -14.11 7.76 8.63
N ASN A 54 -13.84 7.13 7.49
CA ASN A 54 -13.48 7.74 6.21
C ASN A 54 -12.12 8.45 6.15
N GLU A 55 -11.34 8.43 7.24
CA GLU A 55 -9.99 8.95 7.26
C GLU A 55 -9.05 8.09 6.42
N LYS A 56 -8.13 8.71 5.69
CA LYS A 56 -7.10 7.98 4.93
C LYS A 56 -6.00 7.57 5.90
N ILE A 57 -5.78 6.28 6.08
CA ILE A 57 -4.89 5.73 7.13
C ILE A 57 -3.73 4.88 6.60
N ALA A 58 -3.84 4.46 5.35
CA ALA A 58 -2.89 3.55 4.72
C ALA A 58 -2.76 3.88 3.25
N VAL A 59 -1.75 3.29 2.64
CA VAL A 59 -1.46 3.40 1.22
C VAL A 59 -1.02 2.02 0.72
N HIS A 60 -1.58 1.58 -0.41
CA HIS A 60 -1.24 0.29 -0.98
C HIS A 60 -1.06 0.38 -2.49
N CYS A 61 -0.24 -0.52 -3.02
CA CYS A 61 0.01 -0.68 -4.45
C CYS A 61 -0.02 -2.16 -4.82
N THR A 62 -0.62 -2.50 -5.95
CA THR A 62 -0.63 -3.86 -6.48
C THR A 62 0.24 -3.94 -7.71
N VAL A 63 1.34 -4.68 -7.62
CA VAL A 63 2.30 -4.89 -8.70
C VAL A 63 2.09 -6.29 -9.30
N ARG A 64 2.28 -6.42 -10.61
CA ARG A 64 2.16 -7.68 -11.36
C ARG A 64 3.24 -7.78 -12.43
N GLY A 65 3.48 -9.00 -12.92
CA GLY A 65 4.45 -9.28 -13.98
C GLY A 65 5.89 -9.13 -13.49
N ALA A 66 6.80 -8.83 -14.42
CA ALA A 66 8.25 -8.75 -14.17
C ALA A 66 8.63 -7.79 -13.01
N LYS A 67 7.88 -6.69 -12.84
CA LYS A 67 8.10 -5.75 -11.72
C LYS A 67 7.89 -6.40 -10.34
N ALA A 68 7.03 -7.40 -10.23
CA ALA A 68 6.81 -8.10 -8.98
C ALA A 68 7.94 -9.09 -8.67
N GLU A 69 8.54 -9.69 -9.69
CA GLU A 69 9.70 -10.57 -9.56
C GLU A 69 10.95 -9.77 -9.18
N GLU A 70 11.19 -8.62 -9.85
CA GLU A 70 12.30 -7.70 -9.53
C GLU A 70 12.24 -7.20 -8.07
N ILE A 71 11.05 -6.91 -7.55
CA ILE A 71 10.86 -6.46 -6.17
C ILE A 71 11.07 -7.59 -5.16
N LEU A 72 10.85 -8.86 -5.54
CA LEU A 72 11.07 -10.01 -4.66
C LEU A 72 12.52 -10.48 -4.62
N GLU A 73 13.28 -10.23 -5.69
CA GLU A 73 14.71 -10.54 -5.75
C GLU A 73 15.58 -9.49 -5.05
N ARG A 74 15.04 -8.28 -4.84
CA ARG A 74 15.66 -7.21 -4.07
C ARG A 74 15.40 -7.33 -2.58
#